data_AF-A0A6G3YYC3-F1
#
_entry.id   AF-A0A6G3YYC3-F1
#
_cell.length_a   1.000
_cell.length_b   1.000
_cell.length_c   1.000
_cell.angle_alpha   90.00
_cell.angle_beta   90.00
_cell.angle_gamma   90.00
#
_symmetry.space_group_name_H-M   'P 1'
#
loop_
_entity.id
_entity.type
_entity.pdbx_description
1 polymer ?
#
loop_
_entity_poly.entity_id
_entity_poly.type
_entity_poly.pdbx_seq_one_letter_code
_entity_poly.pdbx_strand_id
1 'polypeptide(L)'
;MSQDLKLDYLLIDNQPEMSDDNLMGLSLADITVLMMQLDAYDFQRSAVLLEVIEQFQTAQTWLVPTLVLPEIEMSSIQHKLEETYQQPVAGVLYLSEEMVRLASEGVFCLHYPTHSLTQMMIAIAHQLEQASQAFTSLPDGQSTKGKLGRSRKRPLLNLLEFPRLERRVLTAVLRQGPINLDQLIEQSGHSSEEVMTAIEHLIQQGWIVQDPTTQVVRYRTENTPD
;
A
#
# COMPACT_ATOMS: atom_id res chain seq x y z
N MET A 1 -14.58 -6.82 10.13
CA MET A 1 -13.29 -6.76 10.88
C MET A 1 -12.92 -5.33 11.24
N SER A 2 -12.73 -4.37 10.31
CA SER A 2 -12.38 -2.99 10.72
C SER A 2 -13.53 -2.25 11.42
N GLN A 3 -14.77 -2.33 10.91
CA GLN A 3 -15.95 -1.69 11.53
C GLN A 3 -16.35 -2.30 12.89
N ASP A 4 -16.02 -3.58 13.14
CA ASP A 4 -16.30 -4.23 14.42
C ASP A 4 -15.27 -3.81 15.50
N LEU A 5 -14.09 -3.36 15.07
CA LEU A 5 -12.98 -2.93 15.93
C LEU A 5 -12.89 -1.41 16.10
N LYS A 6 -13.66 -0.62 15.33
CA LYS A 6 -13.63 0.86 15.34
C LYS A 6 -12.20 1.42 15.25
N LEU A 7 -11.41 0.89 14.33
CA LEU A 7 -10.05 1.35 14.09
C LEU A 7 -10.06 2.50 13.08
N ASP A 8 -9.44 3.61 13.44
CA ASP A 8 -9.21 4.73 12.52
C ASP A 8 -8.01 4.44 11.59
N TYR A 9 -7.00 3.73 12.10
CA TYR A 9 -5.78 3.39 11.37
C TYR A 9 -5.36 1.94 11.61
N LEU A 10 -4.80 1.31 10.58
CA LEU A 10 -4.13 0.01 10.66
C LEU A 10 -2.69 0.18 10.16
N LEU A 11 -1.73 0.12 11.07
CA LEU A 11 -0.30 0.15 10.75
C LEU A 11 0.20 -1.30 10.62
N ILE A 12 0.83 -1.61 9.49
CA ILE A 12 1.42 -2.91 9.22
C ILE A 12 2.93 -2.72 9.09
N ASP A 13 3.67 -3.19 10.09
CA ASP A 13 5.13 -3.23 10.04
C ASP A 13 5.55 -4.45 9.20
N ASN A 14 6.02 -4.17 7.98
CA ASN A 14 6.43 -5.19 7.04
C ASN A 14 7.95 -5.15 6.85
N GLN A 15 8.54 -6.34 6.76
CA GLN A 15 9.90 -6.45 6.26
C GLN A 15 9.93 -6.13 4.76
N PRO A 16 11.01 -5.53 4.23
CA PRO A 16 11.12 -5.14 2.82
C PRO A 16 11.31 -6.33 1.86
N GLU A 17 10.87 -7.53 2.26
CA GLU A 17 10.98 -8.74 1.46
C GLU A 17 9.84 -8.83 0.45
N MET A 18 10.14 -9.31 -0.76
CA MET A 18 9.17 -9.54 -1.83
C MET A 18 8.43 -10.87 -1.64
N SER A 19 7.92 -11.11 -0.44
CA SER A 19 7.09 -12.28 -0.13
C SER A 19 5.62 -12.00 -0.48
N ASP A 20 4.85 -13.06 -0.75
CA ASP A 20 3.42 -12.93 -1.07
C ASP A 20 2.62 -12.22 0.05
N ASP A 21 2.96 -12.48 1.31
CA ASP A 21 2.30 -11.87 2.47
C ASP A 21 2.57 -10.35 2.53
N ASN A 22 3.80 -9.92 2.25
CA ASN A 22 4.15 -8.50 2.22
C ASN A 22 3.50 -7.78 1.03
N LEU A 23 3.45 -8.42 -0.14
CA LEU A 23 2.78 -7.88 -1.31
C LEU A 23 1.26 -7.78 -1.13
N MET A 24 0.66 -8.71 -0.38
CA MET A 24 -0.75 -8.58 0.03
C MET A 24 -0.94 -7.30 0.82
N GLY A 25 -0.11 -7.09 1.84
CA GLY A 25 -0.14 -5.90 2.68
C GLY A 25 -0.04 -4.61 1.85
N LEU A 26 0.91 -4.56 0.91
CA LEU A 26 1.10 -3.42 0.01
C LEU A 26 -0.09 -3.21 -0.94
N SER A 27 -0.68 -4.26 -1.49
CA SER A 27 -1.83 -4.15 -2.40
C SER A 27 -3.09 -3.60 -1.72
N LEU A 28 -3.24 -3.87 -0.43
CA LEU A 28 -4.37 -3.43 0.39
C LEU A 28 -4.12 -2.07 1.06
N ALA A 29 -2.88 -1.59 1.12
CA ALA A 29 -2.55 -0.33 1.77
C ALA A 29 -3.12 0.87 1.00
N ASP A 30 -3.67 1.85 1.72
CA ASP A 30 -3.99 3.18 1.18
C ASP A 30 -2.74 4.06 1.08
N ILE A 31 -1.83 3.87 2.04
CA ILE A 31 -0.59 4.62 2.18
C ILE A 31 0.53 3.62 2.47
N THR A 32 1.64 3.77 1.74
CA THR A 32 2.88 3.04 1.97
C THR A 32 3.95 4.03 2.42
N VAL A 33 4.60 3.75 3.55
CA VAL A 33 5.75 4.52 4.03
C VAL A 33 7.00 3.68 3.84
N LEU A 34 7.86 4.09 2.91
CA LEU A 34 9.13 3.42 2.65
C LEU A 34 10.23 4.08 3.51
N MET A 35 10.63 3.36 4.55
CA MET A 35 11.79 3.73 5.38
C MET A 35 13.07 3.26 4.70
N MET A 36 14.02 4.17 4.45
CA MET A 36 15.24 3.87 3.71
C MET A 36 16.50 4.51 4.33
N GLN A 37 17.66 3.92 4.14
CA GLN A 37 18.97 4.48 4.49
C GLN A 37 19.61 5.16 3.26
N LEU A 38 20.55 6.09 3.51
CA LEU A 38 21.19 6.88 2.47
C LEU A 38 22.48 6.25 1.93
N ASP A 39 22.43 4.97 1.56
CA ASP A 39 23.55 4.24 0.95
C ASP A 39 23.19 3.64 -0.42
N ALA A 40 24.21 3.27 -1.20
CA ALA A 40 24.01 2.79 -2.58
C ALA A 40 23.17 1.52 -2.68
N TYR A 41 23.25 0.63 -1.69
CA TYR A 41 22.52 -0.64 -1.69
C TYR A 41 21.04 -0.42 -1.42
N ASP A 42 20.72 0.42 -0.43
CA ASP A 42 19.34 0.77 -0.13
C ASP A 42 18.71 1.59 -1.26
N PHE A 43 19.48 2.48 -1.90
CA PHE A 43 18.98 3.20 -3.08
C PHE A 43 18.50 2.26 -4.18
N GLN A 44 19.28 1.22 -4.50
CA GLN A 44 18.90 0.23 -5.51
C GLN A 44 17.71 -0.62 -5.05
N ARG A 45 17.69 -1.06 -3.80
CA ARG A 45 16.60 -1.87 -3.26
C ARG A 45 15.28 -1.11 -3.22
N SER A 46 15.33 0.14 -2.76
CA SER A 46 14.19 1.04 -2.71
C SER A 46 13.63 1.28 -4.11
N ALA A 47 14.47 1.45 -5.14
CA ALA A 47 14.01 1.59 -6.53
C ALA A 47 13.17 0.39 -7.00
N VAL A 48 13.65 -0.83 -6.75
CA VAL A 48 12.93 -2.06 -7.13
C VAL A 48 11.61 -2.20 -6.36
N LEU A 49 11.61 -1.87 -5.06
CA LEU A 49 10.39 -1.93 -4.25
C LEU A 49 9.34 -0.91 -4.69
N LEU A 50 9.76 0.30 -5.03
CA LEU A 50 8.88 1.34 -5.56
C LEU A 50 8.28 0.95 -6.91
N GLU A 51 9.07 0.35 -7.81
CA GLU A 51 8.57 -0.14 -9.10
C GLU A 51 7.47 -1.21 -8.91
N VAL A 52 7.63 -2.09 -7.92
CA VAL A 52 6.63 -3.09 -7.56
C VAL A 52 5.39 -2.46 -6.92
N ILE A 53 5.55 -1.51 -6.01
CA ILE A 53 4.43 -0.79 -5.39
C ILE A 53 3.61 -0.05 -6.46
N GLU A 54 4.27 0.58 -7.44
CA GLU A 54 3.62 1.26 -8.56
C GLU A 54 2.74 0.29 -9.39
N GLN A 55 3.11 -1.00 -9.48
CA GLN A 55 2.31 -1.99 -10.19
C GLN A 55 0.94 -2.25 -9.54
N PHE A 56 0.78 -2.00 -8.24
CA PHE A 56 -0.49 -2.16 -7.55
C PHE A 56 -1.43 -0.96 -7.75
N GLN A 57 -0.89 0.22 -8.09
CA GLN A 57 -1.64 1.46 -8.40
C GLN A 57 -2.61 1.95 -7.31
N THR A 58 -2.43 1.51 -6.06
CA THR A 58 -3.44 1.73 -5.01
C THR A 58 -2.96 2.42 -3.75
N ALA A 59 -1.65 2.60 -3.57
CA ALA A 59 -1.11 3.24 -2.39
C ALA A 59 -0.38 4.54 -2.73
N GLN A 60 -0.70 5.62 -2.00
CA GLN A 60 0.19 6.78 -1.98
C GLN A 60 1.48 6.39 -1.28
N THR A 61 2.63 6.60 -1.93
CA THR A 61 3.91 6.20 -1.36
C THR A 61 4.67 7.41 -0.85
N TRP A 62 5.20 7.30 0.37
CA TRP A 62 5.98 8.35 1.04
C TRP A 62 7.34 7.80 1.44
N LEU A 63 8.39 8.59 1.23
CA LEU A 63 9.75 8.23 1.62
C LEU A 63 10.08 8.80 3.00
N VAL A 64 10.74 8.01 3.83
CA VAL A 64 11.28 8.44 5.12
C VAL A 64 12.75 7.99 5.22
N PRO A 65 13.71 8.88 4.94
CA PRO A 65 15.12 8.61 5.17
C PRO A 65 15.40 8.45 6.65
N THR A 66 16.18 7.43 7.00
CA THR A 66 16.47 7.04 8.38
C THR A 66 17.97 7.00 8.64
N LEU A 67 18.34 7.11 9.92
CA LEU A 67 19.73 7.10 10.39
C LEU A 67 20.61 8.14 9.69
N VAL A 68 20.01 9.25 9.28
CA VAL A 68 20.71 10.31 8.56
C VAL A 68 21.68 11.01 9.50
N LEU A 69 22.89 11.28 9.03
CA LEU A 69 23.87 12.03 9.82
C LEU A 69 23.43 13.49 10.00
N PRO A 70 23.48 14.06 11.22
CA PRO A 70 23.00 15.42 11.51
C PRO A 70 23.62 16.54 10.67
N GLU A 71 24.82 16.31 10.13
CA GLU A 71 25.52 17.25 9.27
C GLU A 71 24.91 17.37 7.86
N ILE A 72 24.07 16.40 7.47
CA ILE A 72 23.42 16.40 6.16
C ILE A 72 22.16 17.26 6.21
N GLU A 73 22.11 18.25 5.33
CA GLU A 73 21.02 19.21 5.26
C GLU A 73 19.74 18.57 4.67
N MET A 74 18.60 18.82 5.32
CA MET A 74 17.33 18.15 5.02
C MET A 74 16.83 18.43 3.60
N SER A 75 16.90 19.68 3.12
CA SER A 75 16.39 20.03 1.79
C SER A 75 17.19 19.37 0.67
N SER A 76 18.50 19.19 0.86
CA SER A 76 19.37 18.45 -0.05
C SER A 76 18.98 16.97 -0.15
N ILE A 77 18.59 16.34 0.96
CA ILE A 77 18.08 14.96 0.97
C ILE A 77 16.74 14.88 0.26
N GLN A 78 15.81 15.78 0.61
CA GLN A 78 14.48 15.82 0.00
C GLN A 78 14.57 15.98 -1.51
N HIS A 79 15.29 17.00 -2.00
CA HIS A 79 15.46 17.24 -3.42
C HIS A 79 16.02 16.02 -4.14
N LYS A 80 17.09 15.42 -3.59
CA LYS A 80 17.73 14.24 -4.21
C LYS A 80 16.75 13.07 -4.33
N LEU A 81 16.01 12.76 -3.27
CA LEU A 81 15.14 11.59 -3.24
C LEU A 81 13.87 11.80 -4.08
N GLU A 82 13.26 12.97 -3.99
CA GLU A 82 12.07 13.31 -4.78
C GLU A 82 12.41 13.33 -6.28
N GLU A 83 13.59 13.86 -6.66
CA GLU A 83 14.07 13.80 -8.05
C GLU A 83 14.37 12.36 -8.50
N THR A 84 14.97 11.54 -7.63
CA THR A 84 15.36 10.16 -7.97
C THR A 84 14.16 9.23 -8.11
N TYR A 85 13.19 9.32 -7.19
CA TYR A 85 12.12 8.35 -7.05
C TYR A 85 10.75 8.85 -7.48
N GLN A 86 10.58 10.16 -7.68
CA GLN A 86 9.29 10.76 -7.99
C GLN A 86 8.22 10.45 -6.92
N GLN A 87 8.66 10.30 -5.67
CA GLN A 87 7.80 10.09 -4.50
C GLN A 87 8.10 11.16 -3.45
N PRO A 88 7.09 11.68 -2.74
CA PRO A 88 7.28 12.72 -1.75
C PRO A 88 8.02 12.21 -0.50
N VAL A 89 8.86 13.07 0.08
CA VAL A 89 9.53 12.77 1.37
C VAL A 89 8.68 13.31 2.53
N ALA A 90 8.17 12.42 3.38
CA ALA A 90 7.35 12.83 4.53
C ALA A 90 8.17 13.46 5.66
N GLY A 91 9.46 13.11 5.76
CA GLY A 91 10.35 13.66 6.78
C GLY A 91 11.66 12.89 6.85
N VAL A 92 12.67 13.51 7.48
CA VAL A 92 14.01 12.93 7.63
C VAL A 92 14.27 12.59 9.10
N LEU A 93 14.51 11.32 9.36
CA LEU A 93 14.85 10.81 10.70
C LEU A 93 16.37 10.73 10.85
N TYR A 94 16.92 11.73 11.55
CA TYR A 94 18.34 11.78 11.88
C TYR A 94 18.74 10.72 12.91
N LEU A 95 20.00 10.30 12.83
CA LEU A 95 20.64 9.45 13.83
C LEU A 95 20.56 10.12 15.21
N SER A 96 20.05 9.39 16.19
CA SER A 96 20.00 9.81 17.59
C SER A 96 20.66 8.74 18.44
N GLU A 97 21.68 9.14 19.19
CA GLU A 97 22.34 8.24 20.13
C GLU A 97 21.39 7.84 21.28
N GLU A 98 20.46 8.72 21.67
CA GLU A 98 19.41 8.44 22.64
C GLU A 98 18.50 7.32 22.16
N MET A 99 18.15 7.30 20.87
CA MET A 99 17.36 6.22 20.27
C MET A 99 18.15 4.90 20.33
N VAL A 100 19.43 4.93 19.97
CA VAL A 100 20.32 3.75 20.02
C VAL A 100 20.47 3.24 21.46
N ARG A 101 20.61 4.15 22.44
CA ARG A 101 20.71 3.80 23.86
C ARG A 101 19.41 3.21 24.40
N LEU A 102 18.25 3.75 24.02
CA LEU A 102 16.95 3.24 24.46
C LEU A 102 16.65 1.86 23.86
N ALA A 103 17.03 1.64 22.60
CA ALA A 103 16.88 0.36 21.90
C ALA A 103 15.46 -0.24 22.08
N SER A 104 15.37 -1.50 22.48
CA SER A 104 14.10 -2.19 22.72
C SER A 104 13.58 -2.07 24.16
N GLU A 105 14.16 -1.18 24.99
CA GLU A 105 13.75 -1.02 26.39
C GLU A 105 12.46 -0.19 26.54
N GLY A 106 12.03 0.52 25.50
CA GLY A 106 10.78 1.26 25.53
C GLY A 106 10.45 2.00 24.24
N VAL A 107 9.32 2.69 24.24
CA VAL A 107 8.89 3.53 23.11
C VAL A 107 9.52 4.91 23.22
N PHE A 108 10.28 5.32 22.21
CA PHE A 108 11.10 6.54 22.23
C PHE A 108 10.32 7.82 22.53
N CYS A 109 9.19 8.04 21.85
CA CYS A 109 8.38 9.25 22.03
C CYS A 109 7.81 9.42 23.44
N LEU A 110 7.67 8.33 24.20
CA LEU A 110 7.20 8.39 25.59
C LEU A 110 8.31 8.80 26.56
N HIS A 111 9.57 8.48 26.23
CA HIS A 111 10.73 8.81 27.05
C HIS A 111 11.31 10.20 26.71
N TYR A 112 11.21 10.59 25.43
CA TYR A 112 11.83 11.80 24.89
C TYR A 112 10.82 12.68 24.13
N PRO A 113 9.74 13.16 24.76
CA PRO A 113 8.63 13.83 24.07
C PRO A 113 9.04 15.13 23.35
N THR A 114 10.06 15.84 23.84
CA THR A 114 10.54 17.10 23.26
C THR A 114 11.72 16.92 22.30
N HIS A 115 12.16 15.69 22.06
CA HIS A 115 13.31 15.43 21.19
C HIS A 115 12.96 15.67 19.72
N SER A 116 13.93 16.17 18.94
CA SER A 116 13.74 16.51 17.52
C SER A 116 13.18 15.35 16.71
N LEU A 117 13.68 14.13 16.96
CA LEU A 117 13.19 12.90 16.34
C LEU A 117 11.70 12.62 16.66
N THR A 118 11.26 12.87 17.89
CA THR A 118 9.84 12.73 18.26
C THR A 118 8.98 13.77 17.58
N GLN A 119 9.44 15.02 17.51
CA GLN A 119 8.74 16.08 16.78
C GLN A 119 8.62 15.75 15.29
N MET A 120 9.68 15.19 14.68
CA MET A 120 9.64 14.75 13.29
C MET A 120 8.68 13.57 13.06
N MET A 121 8.67 12.57 13.94
CA MET A 121 7.70 11.46 13.83
C MET A 121 6.25 11.95 13.95
N ILE A 122 5.97 12.92 14.83
CA ILE A 122 4.65 13.56 14.95
C ILE A 122 4.30 14.31 13.66
N ALA A 123 5.24 15.06 13.08
CA ALA A 123 5.03 15.77 11.83
C ALA A 123 4.71 14.83 10.67
N ILE A 124 5.47 13.72 10.53
CA ILE A 124 5.21 12.67 9.55
C ILE A 124 3.79 12.10 9.75
N ALA A 125 3.43 11.74 10.98
CA ALA A 125 2.11 11.17 11.28
C ALA A 125 0.97 12.11 10.85
N HIS A 126 1.08 13.41 11.15
CA HIS A 126 0.09 14.40 10.73
C HIS A 126 0.00 14.54 9.20
N GLN A 127 1.13 14.48 8.50
CA GLN A 127 1.14 14.55 7.04
C GLN A 127 0.43 13.34 6.41
N LEU A 128 0.67 12.14 6.94
CA LEU A 128 0.02 10.92 6.46
C LEU A 128 -1.48 10.90 6.76
N GLU A 129 -1.90 11.39 7.93
CA GLU A 129 -3.31 11.55 8.29
C GLU A 129 -4.05 12.49 7.30
N GLN A 130 -3.45 13.63 6.97
CA GLN A 130 -4.03 14.56 5.99
C GLN A 130 -4.11 13.93 4.59
N ALA A 131 -3.07 13.19 4.18
CA ALA A 131 -3.04 12.49 2.91
C ALA A 131 -4.12 11.38 2.83
N SER A 132 -4.36 10.68 3.94
CA SER A 132 -5.40 9.65 4.06
C SER A 132 -6.80 10.24 3.88
N GLN A 133 -7.10 11.34 4.55
CA GLN A 133 -8.42 12.00 4.47
C GLN A 133 -8.73 12.52 3.06
N ALA A 134 -7.71 12.98 2.32
CA ALA A 134 -7.87 13.35 0.91
C ALA A 134 -8.20 12.12 0.04
N PHE A 135 -7.65 10.95 0.36
CA PHE A 135 -7.86 9.72 -0.39
C PHE A 135 -9.26 9.10 -0.16
N THR A 136 -9.80 9.19 1.05
CA THR A 136 -11.16 8.68 1.39
C THR A 136 -12.30 9.50 0.78
N SER A 137 -12.01 10.67 0.17
CA SER A 137 -13.04 11.53 -0.43
C SER A 137 -13.50 11.09 -1.85
N LEU A 138 -12.91 10.01 -2.39
CA LEU A 138 -13.45 9.27 -3.54
C LEU A 138 -14.68 8.47 -3.08
N PRO A 139 -15.78 8.42 -3.85
CA PRO A 139 -17.04 7.84 -3.38
C PRO A 139 -16.84 6.39 -2.96
N ASP A 140 -17.05 6.13 -1.67
CA ASP A 140 -17.04 4.81 -1.07
C ASP A 140 -17.96 3.87 -1.87
N GLY A 141 -17.35 2.99 -2.66
CA GLY A 141 -17.99 1.74 -3.03
C GLY A 141 -18.25 0.99 -1.73
N GLN A 142 -19.53 0.91 -1.34
CA GLN A 142 -19.97 0.28 -0.10
C GLN A 142 -19.24 -1.06 0.11
N SER A 143 -18.32 -1.09 1.08
CA SER A 143 -17.59 -2.29 1.47
C SER A 143 -18.60 -3.33 1.96
N THR A 144 -18.94 -4.28 1.09
CA THR A 144 -19.77 -5.41 1.49
C THR A 144 -18.89 -6.40 2.23
N LYS A 145 -19.38 -6.91 3.37
CA LYS A 145 -18.68 -7.81 4.30
C LYS A 145 -18.27 -9.13 3.61
N GLY A 146 -17.22 -9.12 2.80
CA GLY A 146 -16.57 -10.29 2.25
C GLY A 146 -15.53 -10.80 3.24
N LYS A 147 -15.65 -12.06 3.69
CA LYS A 147 -14.54 -12.72 4.38
C LYS A 147 -13.42 -12.94 3.36
N LEU A 148 -12.28 -12.26 3.53
CA LEU A 148 -11.05 -12.55 2.77
C LEU A 148 -10.66 -14.01 3.06
N GLY A 149 -10.90 -14.90 2.10
CA GLY A 149 -10.51 -16.30 2.21
C GLY A 149 -9.00 -16.45 2.02
N ARG A 150 -8.40 -17.43 2.69
CA ARG A 150 -6.99 -17.79 2.48
C ARG A 150 -6.79 -18.24 1.03
N SER A 151 -6.05 -17.47 0.24
CA SER A 151 -5.61 -17.87 -1.10
C SER A 151 -4.26 -18.58 -0.99
N ARG A 152 -4.26 -19.83 -0.52
CA ARG A 152 -2.99 -20.58 -0.36
C ARG A 152 -2.46 -21.18 -1.66
N LYS A 153 -3.22 -21.13 -2.75
CA LYS A 153 -2.86 -21.77 -4.04
C LYS A 153 -2.33 -20.82 -5.10
N ARG A 154 -2.35 -19.49 -4.88
CA ARG A 154 -1.94 -18.52 -5.90
C ARG A 154 -1.04 -17.45 -5.28
N PRO A 155 0.26 -17.46 -5.59
CA PRO A 155 1.17 -16.42 -5.11
C PRO A 155 0.74 -15.08 -5.69
N LEU A 156 0.67 -14.05 -4.84
CA LEU A 156 0.29 -12.70 -5.23
C LEU A 156 1.31 -12.06 -6.17
N LEU A 157 2.55 -12.52 -6.17
CA LEU A 157 3.55 -12.16 -7.17
C LEU A 157 3.03 -12.33 -8.60
N ASN A 158 2.20 -13.34 -8.86
CA ASN A 158 1.63 -13.57 -10.20
C ASN A 158 0.66 -12.46 -10.61
N LEU A 159 0.20 -11.63 -9.67
CA LEU A 159 -0.57 -10.42 -9.99
C LEU A 159 0.24 -9.51 -10.92
N LEU A 160 1.56 -9.43 -10.72
CA LEU A 160 2.47 -8.60 -11.51
C LEU A 160 2.62 -9.07 -12.97
N GLU A 161 2.30 -10.33 -13.26
CA GLU A 161 2.35 -10.90 -14.61
C GLU A 161 1.16 -10.46 -15.48
N PHE A 162 0.08 -9.96 -14.85
CA PHE A 162 -1.11 -9.53 -15.57
C PHE A 162 -0.93 -8.15 -16.24
N PRO A 163 -1.62 -7.91 -17.38
CA PRO A 163 -1.68 -6.58 -17.95
C PRO A 163 -2.34 -5.57 -16.99
N ARG A 164 -2.11 -4.27 -17.24
CA ARG A 164 -2.49 -3.19 -16.30
C ARG A 164 -3.97 -3.18 -15.95
N LEU A 165 -4.85 -3.49 -16.91
CA LEU A 165 -6.30 -3.46 -16.68
C LEU A 165 -6.76 -4.59 -15.76
N GLU A 166 -6.30 -5.80 -16.00
CA GLU A 166 -6.55 -6.97 -15.16
C GLU A 166 -6.04 -6.75 -13.74
N ARG A 167 -4.85 -6.16 -13.59
CA ARG A 167 -4.33 -5.79 -12.27
C ARG A 167 -5.26 -4.81 -11.56
N ARG A 168 -5.70 -3.76 -12.24
CA ARG A 168 -6.66 -2.79 -11.65
C ARG A 168 -7.96 -3.46 -11.21
N VAL A 169 -8.53 -4.32 -12.06
CA VAL A 169 -9.76 -5.06 -11.73
C VAL A 169 -9.53 -5.94 -10.50
N LEU A 170 -8.45 -6.72 -10.49
CA LEU A 170 -8.15 -7.63 -9.39
C LEU A 170 -7.90 -6.88 -8.08
N THR A 171 -7.14 -5.79 -8.10
CA THR A 171 -6.89 -4.96 -6.91
C THR A 171 -8.16 -4.28 -6.43
N ALA A 172 -9.04 -3.80 -7.33
CA ALA A 172 -10.33 -3.21 -6.96
C ALA A 172 -11.22 -4.24 -6.23
N VAL A 173 -11.31 -5.46 -6.76
CA VAL A 173 -12.06 -6.56 -6.15
C VAL A 173 -11.48 -6.99 -4.80
N LEU A 174 -10.15 -6.99 -4.66
CA LEU A 174 -9.48 -7.31 -3.38
C LEU A 174 -9.76 -6.26 -2.29
N ARG A 175 -9.81 -4.98 -2.66
CA ARG A 175 -9.99 -3.86 -1.72
C ARG A 175 -11.45 -3.63 -1.34
N GLN A 176 -12.35 -3.60 -2.32
CA GLN A 176 -13.76 -3.26 -2.11
C GLN A 176 -14.62 -4.50 -1.81
N GLY A 177 -14.10 -5.70 -2.12
CA GLY A 177 -14.87 -6.93 -2.09
C GLY A 177 -15.73 -7.07 -3.35
N PRO A 178 -16.91 -7.73 -3.25
CA PRO A 178 -17.85 -7.84 -4.35
C PRO A 178 -18.21 -6.47 -4.97
N ILE A 179 -17.97 -6.30 -6.26
CA ILE A 179 -18.13 -5.03 -7.00
C ILE A 179 -18.93 -5.26 -8.28
N ASN A 180 -19.78 -4.30 -8.67
CA ASN A 180 -20.56 -4.39 -9.90
C ASN A 180 -19.70 -4.06 -11.14
N LEU A 181 -20.06 -4.66 -12.28
CA LEU A 181 -19.41 -4.38 -13.55
C LEU A 181 -19.41 -2.88 -13.90
N ASP A 182 -20.55 -2.20 -13.72
CA ASP A 182 -20.67 -0.76 -14.03
C ASP A 182 -19.70 0.09 -13.20
N GLN A 183 -19.50 -0.27 -11.93
CA GLN A 183 -18.55 0.41 -11.04
C GLN A 183 -17.10 0.15 -11.47
N LEU A 184 -16.77 -1.07 -11.91
CA LEU A 184 -15.44 -1.37 -12.45
C LEU A 184 -15.15 -0.58 -13.74
N ILE A 185 -16.15 -0.44 -14.61
CA ILE A 185 -16.02 0.36 -15.85
C ILE A 185 -15.76 1.82 -15.49
N GLU A 186 -16.57 2.40 -14.61
CA GLU A 186 -16.42 3.79 -14.16
C GLU A 186 -15.06 4.04 -13.49
N GLN A 187 -14.63 3.17 -12.58
CA GLN A 187 -13.36 3.30 -11.84
C GLN A 187 -12.13 3.01 -12.70
N SER A 188 -12.25 2.17 -13.73
CA SER A 188 -11.13 1.84 -14.61
C SER A 188 -10.83 2.96 -15.62
N GLY A 189 -11.87 3.71 -16.04
CA GLY A 189 -11.76 4.70 -17.12
C GLY A 189 -11.59 4.07 -18.51
N HIS A 190 -11.83 2.76 -18.63
CA HIS A 190 -11.73 1.98 -19.86
C HIS A 190 -13.11 1.68 -20.45
N SER A 191 -13.15 1.24 -21.70
CA SER A 191 -14.40 0.85 -22.35
C SER A 191 -14.99 -0.41 -21.71
N SER A 192 -16.31 -0.58 -21.83
CA SER A 192 -16.99 -1.78 -21.32
C SER A 192 -16.44 -3.08 -21.92
N GLU A 193 -16.03 -3.07 -23.20
CA GLU A 193 -15.51 -4.25 -23.89
C GLU A 193 -14.13 -4.67 -23.34
N GLU A 194 -13.24 -3.69 -23.08
CA GLU A 194 -11.92 -3.95 -22.52
C GLU A 194 -12.03 -4.51 -21.10
N VAL A 195 -12.89 -3.92 -20.26
CA VAL A 195 -13.09 -4.37 -18.87
C VAL A 195 -13.70 -5.77 -18.84
N MET A 196 -14.66 -6.07 -19.72
CA MET A 196 -15.24 -7.41 -19.85
C MET A 196 -14.19 -8.43 -20.30
N THR A 197 -13.34 -8.09 -21.27
CA THR A 197 -12.26 -8.97 -21.73
C THR A 197 -11.28 -9.28 -20.60
N ALA A 198 -10.92 -8.27 -19.80
CA ALA A 198 -10.07 -8.43 -18.63
C ALA A 198 -10.72 -9.33 -17.56
N ILE A 199 -12.02 -9.14 -17.28
CA ILE A 199 -12.78 -9.98 -16.35
C ILE A 199 -12.82 -11.42 -16.83
N GLU A 200 -13.14 -11.67 -18.10
CA GLU A 200 -13.17 -13.01 -18.67
C GLU A 200 -11.81 -13.72 -18.56
N HIS A 201 -10.73 -13.00 -18.88
CA HIS A 201 -9.38 -13.54 -18.72
C HIS A 201 -9.08 -13.90 -17.26
N LEU A 202 -9.41 -13.02 -16.31
CA LEU A 202 -9.22 -13.30 -14.87
C LEU A 202 -10.11 -14.44 -14.36
N ILE A 203 -11.31 -14.63 -14.90
CA ILE A 203 -12.19 -15.79 -14.61
C ILE A 203 -11.57 -17.08 -15.14
N GLN A 204 -11.02 -17.06 -16.36
CA GLN A 204 -10.34 -18.22 -16.96
C GLN A 204 -9.10 -18.64 -16.17
N GLN A 205 -8.32 -17.66 -15.70
CA GLN A 205 -7.19 -17.87 -14.79
C GLN A 205 -7.67 -18.17 -13.34
N GLY A 206 -8.98 -18.04 -13.11
CA GLY A 206 -9.68 -18.42 -11.90
C GLY A 206 -9.55 -17.45 -10.74
N TRP A 207 -9.01 -16.25 -10.92
CA TRP A 207 -8.77 -15.26 -9.85
C TRP A 207 -10.05 -14.66 -9.28
N ILE A 208 -11.06 -14.49 -10.13
CA ILE A 208 -12.35 -13.91 -9.78
C ILE A 208 -13.48 -14.81 -10.27
N VAL A 209 -14.68 -14.58 -9.74
CA VAL A 209 -15.94 -15.12 -10.26
C VAL A 209 -16.92 -13.98 -10.47
N GLN A 210 -17.77 -14.12 -11.47
CA GLN A 210 -18.86 -13.20 -11.75
C GLN A 210 -20.20 -13.93 -11.56
N ASP A 211 -21.14 -13.29 -10.86
CA ASP A 211 -22.51 -13.77 -10.77
C ASP A 211 -23.22 -13.50 -12.11
N PRO A 212 -23.75 -14.53 -12.79
CA PRO A 212 -24.38 -14.36 -14.10
C PRO A 212 -25.67 -13.52 -14.06
N THR A 213 -26.33 -13.44 -12.89
CA THR A 213 -27.60 -12.72 -12.72
C THR A 213 -27.37 -11.27 -12.32
N THR A 214 -26.47 -11.05 -11.35
CA THR A 214 -26.25 -9.71 -10.79
C THR A 214 -25.07 -8.98 -11.41
N GLN A 215 -24.26 -9.66 -12.25
CA GLN A 215 -23.03 -9.13 -12.85
C GLN A 215 -21.97 -8.67 -11.82
N VAL A 216 -22.14 -9.08 -10.56
CA VAL A 216 -21.19 -8.78 -9.47
C VAL A 216 -19.95 -9.65 -9.61
N VAL A 217 -18.79 -9.02 -9.59
CA VAL A 217 -17.46 -9.64 -9.63
C VAL A 217 -16.92 -9.74 -8.20
N ARG A 218 -16.38 -10.90 -7.82
CA ARG A 218 -15.77 -11.14 -6.50
C ARG A 218 -14.52 -12.01 -6.59
N TYR A 219 -13.62 -11.84 -5.62
CA TYR A 219 -12.39 -12.64 -5.54
C TYR A 219 -12.71 -14.12 -5.29
N ARG A 220 -12.08 -15.04 -6.05
CA ARG A 220 -12.26 -16.49 -5.86
C ARG A 220 -11.43 -16.97 -4.67
N THR A 221 -12.10 -17.26 -3.56
CA THR A 221 -11.56 -17.96 -2.39
C THR A 221 -11.78 -19.47 -2.46
N GLU A 222 -11.09 -20.26 -1.64
CA GLU A 222 -11.29 -21.73 -1.55
C GLU A 222 -12.73 -22.17 -1.24
N ASN A 223 -13.56 -21.29 -0.66
CA ASN A 223 -14.95 -21.56 -0.30
C ASN A 223 -15.96 -21.00 -1.34
N THR A 224 -15.48 -20.52 -2.47
CA THR A 224 -16.36 -19.97 -3.53
C THR A 224 -16.87 -21.15 -4.35
N PRO A 225 -18.20 -21.40 -4.42
CA PRO A 225 -18.72 -22.44 -5.31
C PRO A 225 -18.38 -22.10 -6.76
N ASP A 226 -18.13 -23.15 -7.55
CA ASP A 226 -17.85 -23.07 -9.00
C ASP A 226 -18.99 -22.41 -9.78
#